data_AF-A0A920S6K9-F1
#
_entry.id   AF-A0A920S6K9-F1
#
_cell.length_a   1.000
_cell.length_b   1.000
_cell.length_c   1.000
_cell.angle_alpha   90.00
_cell.angle_beta   90.00
_cell.angle_gamma   90.00
#
_symmetry.space_group_name_H-M   'P 1'
#
loop_
_entity.id
_entity.type
_entity.pdbx_description
1 polymer ?
#
loop_
_entity_poly.entity_id
_entity_poly.type
_entity_poly.pdbx_seq_one_letter_code
_entity_poly.pdbx_strand_id
1 'polypeptide(L)' 'MPKGKPFGKPYRLFNLSSDTGESNDLAAANPDLVGKLTRKLEAIRANGRSR' A
#
# COMPACT_ATOMS: atom_id res chain seq x y z
N MET A 1 -6.67 -15.93 -11.44
CA MET A 1 -6.34 -14.68 -10.71
C MET A 1 -7.32 -13.59 -11.15
N PRO A 2 -7.93 -12.82 -10.23
CA PRO A 2 -8.79 -11.70 -10.62
C PRO A 2 -7.99 -10.74 -11.51
N LYS A 3 -8.57 -10.34 -12.64
CA LYS A 3 -7.94 -9.53 -13.70
C LYS A 3 -7.83 -8.03 -13.32
N GLY A 4 -7.52 -7.74 -12.06
CA GLY A 4 -7.28 -6.37 -11.59
C GLY A 4 -5.83 -5.97 -11.79
N LYS A 5 -5.58 -4.72 -12.19
CA LYS A 5 -4.22 -4.18 -12.26
C LYS A 5 -3.66 -4.13 -10.83
N PRO A 6 -2.53 -4.79 -10.54
CA PRO A 6 -1.96 -4.75 -9.20
C PRO A 6 -1.61 -3.30 -8.84
N PHE A 7 -1.70 -2.97 -7.54
CA PHE A 7 -1.24 -1.68 -7.04
C PHE A 7 0.18 -1.38 -7.55
N GLY A 8 0.30 -0.35 -8.38
CA GLY A 8 1.54 0.07 -9.01
C GLY A 8 2.39 0.89 -8.06
N LYS A 9 3.71 0.70 -8.12
CA LYS A 9 4.67 1.54 -7.41
C LYS A 9 4.86 2.87 -8.18
N PRO A 10 5.19 3.98 -7.50
CA PRO A 10 5.40 4.11 -6.07
C PRO A 10 4.08 4.03 -5.26
N TYR A 11 4.14 3.42 -4.07
CA TYR A 11 2.98 3.36 -3.18
C TYR A 11 2.73 4.73 -2.53
N ARG A 12 1.46 5.10 -2.44
CA ARG A 12 0.99 6.32 -1.78
C ARG A 12 0.55 6.00 -0.35
N LEU A 13 0.62 6.99 0.53
CA LEU A 13 0.21 6.84 1.93
C LEU A 13 -0.79 7.93 2.29
N PHE A 14 -1.98 7.53 2.73
CA PHE A 14 -3.03 8.44 3.16
C PHE A 14 -3.44 8.16 4.59
N ASN A 15 -3.79 9.21 5.32
CA ASN A 15 -4.43 9.07 6.62
C ASN A 15 -5.94 9.20 6.46
N LEU A 16 -6.64 8.07 6.35
CA LEU A 16 -8.09 8.05 6.13
C LEU A 16 -8.89 8.67 7.28
N SER A 17 -8.33 8.82 8.49
CA SER A 17 -9.03 9.48 9.59
C SER A 17 -9.15 10.99 9.39
N SER A 18 -8.18 11.60 8.70
CA SER A 18 -8.12 13.05 8.45
C SER A 18 -8.30 13.42 6.97
N ASP A 19 -8.13 12.46 6.07
CA ASP A 19 -8.15 12.63 4.62
C ASP A 19 -8.85 11.43 3.97
N THR A 20 -10.17 11.38 4.14
CA THR A 20 -11.04 10.36 3.53
C THR A 20 -11.09 10.45 2.01
N GLY A 21 -10.70 11.60 1.45
CA GLY A 21 -10.66 11.83 0.00
C GLY A 21 -9.34 11.45 -0.66
N GLU A 22 -8.39 10.88 0.09
CA GLU A 22 -7.06 10.45 -0.41
C GLU A 22 -6.35 11.56 -1.22
N SER A 23 -6.51 12.80 -0.77
CA SER A 23 -6.03 13.97 -1.50
C SER A 23 -4.58 14.32 -1.13
N ASN A 24 -4.14 13.96 0.07
CA ASN A 24 -2.84 14.32 0.62
C ASN A 24 -1.91 13.09 0.76
N ASP A 25 -0.96 12.98 -0.16
CA ASP A 25 0.02 11.89 -0.13
C ASP A 25 1.14 12.15 0.87
N LEU A 26 1.16 11.35 1.93
CA LEU A 26 2.13 11.41 3.01
C LEU A 26 3.33 10.46 2.80
N ALA A 27 3.43 9.79 1.66
CA ALA A 27 4.44 8.76 1.43
C ALA A 27 5.87 9.33 1.50
N ALA A 28 6.09 10.51 0.91
CA ALA A 28 7.38 11.18 0.94
C ALA A 28 7.78 11.65 2.36
N ALA A 29 6.79 12.02 3.18
CA ALA A 29 7.01 12.47 4.55
C ALA A 29 7.21 11.31 5.54
N ASN A 30 6.78 10.09 5.20
CA ASN A 30 6.82 8.92 6.09
C ASN A 30 7.39 7.67 5.39
N PRO A 31 8.65 7.70 4.90
CA PRO A 31 9.22 6.59 4.14
C PRO A 31 9.32 5.29 4.95
N ASP A 32 9.56 5.38 6.26
CA ASP A 32 9.63 4.22 7.15
C ASP A 32 8.29 3.49 7.27
N LEU A 33 7.19 4.25 7.35
CA LEU A 33 5.85 3.70 7.47
C LEU A 33 5.43 3.03 6.15
N VAL A 34 5.73 3.68 5.01
CA VAL A 34 5.55 3.09 3.68
C VAL A 34 6.33 1.77 3.56
N GLY A 35 7.59 1.74 4.03
CA GLY A 35 8.42 0.54 4.04
C GLY A 35 7.81 -0.61 4.87
N LYS A 36 7.35 -0.32 6.09
CA LYS A 36 6.69 -1.32 6.96
C LYS A 36 5.43 -1.89 6.33
N LEU A 37 4.57 -1.03 5.78
CA LEU A 37 3.32 -1.44 5.14
C LEU A 37 3.58 -2.24 3.86
N THR A 38 4.59 -1.84 3.07
CA THR A 38 5.01 -2.58 1.87
C THR A 38 5.44 -4.00 2.22
N ARG A 39 6.26 -4.18 3.27
CA ARG A 39 6.68 -5.53 3.71
C ARG A 39 5.49 -6.39 4.13
N LYS A 40 4.52 -5.82 4.84
CA LYS A 40 3.28 -6.53 5.20
C LYS A 40 2.46 -6.93 3.97
N LEU A 41 2.32 -6.03 2.99
CA LEU A 41 1.63 -6.32 1.73
C LEU A 41 2.28 -7.48 0.98
N GLU A 42 3.61 -7.48 0.84
CA GLU A 42 4.33 -8.55 0.15
C GLU A 42 4.22 -9.88 0.91
N ALA A 43 4.26 -9.88 2.24
CA ALA A 43 4.03 -11.08 3.04
C ALA A 43 2.61 -11.66 2.82
N ILE A 44 1.59 -10.81 2.78
CA ILE A 44 0.20 -11.24 2.49
C ILE A 44 0.09 -11.79 1.07
N ARG A 45 0.72 -11.14 0.08
CA ARG A 45 0.75 -11.62 -1.32
C ARG A 45 1.44 -12.96 -1.48
N ALA A 46 2.53 -13.17 -0.74
CA ALA A 46 3.24 -14.44 -0.72
C ALA A 46 2.38 -15.56 -0.09
N ASN A 47 1.73 -15.28 1.03
CA ASN A 47 0.89 -16.25 1.74
C ASN A 47 -0.45 -16.54 1.04
N GLY A 48 -1.02 -15.57 0.32
CA GLY A 48 -2.30 -15.70 -0.39
C GLY A 48 -2.19 -16.36 -1.77
N ARG A 49 -0.97 -16.59 -2.29
CA ARG A 49 -0.75 -17.41 -3.48
C ARG A 49 -0.83 -18.89 -3.10
N SER A 50 -2.05 -19.39 -2.90
CA SER A 50 -2.27 -20.84 -2.92
C SER A 50 -2.04 -21.33 -4.35
N ARG A 51 -1.16 -22.33 -4.51
CA ARG A 51 -0.76 -22.94 -5.78
C ARG A 51 -1.86 -23.80 -6.37
#